data_AF-A0A382WKY7-F1
#
_entry.id   AF-A0A382WKY7-F1
#
_cell.length_a   1.000
_cell.length_b   1.000
_cell.length_c   1.000
_cell.angle_alpha   90.00
_cell.angle_beta   90.00
_cell.angle_gamma   90.00
#
_symmetry.space_group_name_H-M   'P 1'
#
loop_
_entity.id
_entity.type
_entity.pdbx_description
1 polymer ?
#
loop_
_entity_poly.entity_id
_entity_poly.type
_entity_poly.pdbx_seq_one_letter_code
_entity_poly.pdbx_strand_id
1 'polypeptide(L)'
;MGLYSLESKKMSECKKIAAIATAYYPFSHADVIISKFLKGFPADGELQAPKVEIVSMYMDQLHDKDVGVELAREHGVEMYFSIPSALCLGGKELAVDGVLIIGEHGDYAWNEKEQHLYPRRYFFEQACGVFASSGRSVPVFTDKHLSWSWQQAKWMYDRAKELDVPFMAGSSLPVAYRKPWLEHEMETPIE
;
A
#
# COMPACT_ATOMS: atom_id res chain seq x y z
N MET A 1 45.92 -24.77 2.03
CA MET A 1 44.58 -25.30 2.37
C MET A 1 43.80 -24.13 2.97
N GLY A 2 43.24 -23.29 2.09
CA GLY A 2 42.65 -22.00 2.47
C GLY A 2 41.20 -22.18 2.91
N LEU A 3 40.91 -21.78 4.14
CA LEU A 3 39.57 -21.64 4.68
C LEU A 3 38.86 -20.53 3.89
N TYR A 4 37.85 -20.90 3.10
CA TYR A 4 36.89 -19.92 2.60
C TYR A 4 36.07 -19.42 3.78
N SER A 5 36.40 -18.22 4.25
CA SER A 5 35.55 -17.44 5.13
C SER A 5 34.28 -17.08 4.33
N LEU A 6 33.15 -17.66 4.73
CA LEU A 6 31.84 -17.18 4.32
C LEU A 6 31.68 -15.82 5.00
N GLU A 7 32.01 -14.76 4.27
CA GLU A 7 31.56 -13.42 4.62
C GLU A 7 30.05 -13.46 4.73
N SER A 8 29.57 -13.40 5.97
CA SER A 8 28.21 -13.04 6.31
C SER A 8 27.92 -11.69 5.67
N LYS A 9 27.37 -11.73 4.45
CA LYS A 9 26.73 -10.59 3.82
C LYS A 9 25.60 -10.23 4.75
N LYS A 10 25.81 -9.22 5.59
CA LYS A 10 24.83 -8.64 6.51
C LYS A 10 23.54 -8.47 5.70
N MET A 11 22.58 -9.38 5.87
CA MET A 11 21.24 -9.19 5.33
C MET A 11 20.76 -7.92 6.01
N SER A 12 20.66 -6.81 5.27
CA SER A 12 19.93 -5.65 5.75
C SER A 12 18.58 -6.16 6.23
N GLU A 13 18.18 -5.85 7.46
CA GLU A 13 16.83 -6.19 7.94
C GLU A 13 15.82 -5.88 6.84
N CYS A 14 14.98 -6.87 6.53
CA CYS A 14 13.94 -6.73 5.53
C CYS A 14 13.06 -5.53 5.92
N LYS A 15 12.76 -4.65 4.97
CA LYS A 15 12.00 -3.43 5.26
C LYS A 15 10.58 -3.79 5.70
N LYS A 16 10.16 -3.23 6.83
CA LYS A 16 8.87 -3.52 7.47
C LYS A 16 7.77 -2.63 6.88
N ILE A 17 6.66 -3.21 6.45
CA ILE A 17 5.58 -2.52 5.77
C ILE A 17 4.29 -2.72 6.55
N ALA A 18 3.55 -1.63 6.78
CA ALA A 18 2.17 -1.69 7.26
C ALA A 18 1.21 -1.71 6.06
N ALA A 19 0.27 -2.67 6.04
CA ALA A 19 -0.80 -2.74 5.04
C ALA A 19 -2.10 -2.19 5.61
N ILE A 20 -2.66 -1.17 4.97
CA ILE A 20 -3.89 -0.50 5.40
C ILE A 20 -4.93 -0.68 4.29
N ALA A 21 -6.01 -1.39 4.57
CA ALA A 21 -7.04 -1.70 3.57
C ALA A 21 -8.45 -1.32 4.05
N THR A 22 -9.34 -1.03 3.10
CA THR A 22 -10.78 -0.87 3.39
C THR A 22 -11.44 -2.22 3.64
N ALA A 23 -11.33 -3.15 2.69
CA ALA A 23 -11.89 -4.50 2.77
C ALA A 23 -11.02 -5.49 1.99
N TYR A 24 -10.97 -6.75 2.43
CA TYR A 24 -10.11 -7.78 1.84
C TYR A 24 -10.87 -9.07 1.55
N TYR A 25 -11.27 -9.25 0.30
CA TYR A 25 -11.97 -10.43 -0.21
C TYR A 25 -11.39 -10.84 -1.58
N PRO A 26 -11.70 -12.05 -2.11
CA PRO A 26 -11.15 -12.50 -3.38
C PRO A 26 -11.35 -11.51 -4.52
N PHE A 27 -10.29 -11.23 -5.27
CA PHE A 27 -10.25 -10.26 -6.38
C PHE A 27 -10.44 -8.78 -6.00
N SER A 28 -10.58 -8.46 -4.72
CA SER A 28 -10.48 -7.07 -4.26
C SER A 28 -9.09 -6.51 -4.52
N HIS A 29 -8.96 -5.19 -4.55
CA HIS A 29 -7.65 -4.54 -4.67
C HIS A 29 -6.69 -4.89 -3.52
N ALA A 30 -7.21 -5.10 -2.30
CA ALA A 30 -6.41 -5.60 -1.19
C ALA A 30 -5.83 -6.97 -1.53
N ASP A 31 -6.63 -7.88 -2.10
CA ASP A 31 -6.16 -9.19 -2.55
C ASP A 31 -5.12 -9.08 -3.67
N VAL A 32 -5.38 -8.31 -4.73
CA VAL A 32 -4.44 -8.26 -5.86
C VAL A 32 -3.10 -7.57 -5.55
N ILE A 33 -3.00 -6.84 -4.44
CA ILE A 33 -1.79 -6.12 -4.02
C ILE A 33 -1.17 -6.78 -2.78
N ILE A 34 -1.88 -6.83 -1.65
CA ILE A 34 -1.35 -7.33 -0.38
C ILE A 34 -0.99 -8.81 -0.51
N SER A 35 -1.81 -9.66 -1.15
CA SER A 35 -1.45 -11.08 -1.36
C SER A 35 -0.13 -11.25 -2.09
N LYS A 36 0.27 -10.32 -2.97
CA LYS A 36 1.57 -10.41 -3.67
C LYS A 36 2.74 -10.09 -2.75
N PHE A 37 2.56 -9.15 -1.81
CA PHE A 37 3.56 -8.88 -0.78
C PHE A 37 3.65 -10.00 0.26
N LEU A 38 2.63 -10.84 0.40
CA LEU A 38 2.64 -12.02 1.29
C LEU A 38 3.18 -13.28 0.59
N LYS A 39 2.72 -13.54 -0.63
CA LYS A 39 2.93 -14.81 -1.35
C LYS A 39 4.00 -14.75 -2.44
N GLY A 40 4.34 -13.53 -2.89
CA GLY A 40 5.24 -13.30 -4.03
C GLY A 40 4.55 -12.76 -5.28
N PHE A 41 5.38 -12.29 -6.20
CA PHE A 41 4.99 -11.63 -7.44
C PHE A 41 5.19 -12.58 -8.62
N PRO A 42 4.11 -13.03 -9.31
CA PRO A 42 4.27 -13.77 -10.55
C PRO A 42 4.78 -12.80 -11.63
N ALA A 43 6.03 -12.95 -12.03
CA ALA A 43 6.71 -12.10 -13.01
C ALA A 43 7.69 -12.94 -13.84
N ASP A 44 7.74 -12.69 -15.15
CA ASP A 44 8.68 -13.34 -16.08
C ASP A 44 8.65 -14.89 -16.07
N GLY A 45 7.49 -15.47 -15.77
CA GLY A 45 7.31 -16.92 -15.70
C GLY A 45 7.75 -17.56 -14.37
N GLU A 46 8.22 -16.76 -13.41
CA GLU A 46 8.64 -17.20 -12.09
C GLU A 46 7.86 -16.48 -10.97
N LEU A 47 7.86 -17.06 -9.78
CA LEU A 47 7.31 -16.42 -8.59
C LEU A 47 8.45 -15.72 -7.84
N GLN A 48 8.52 -14.41 -7.95
CA GLN A 48 9.55 -13.61 -7.27
C GLN A 48 9.15 -13.33 -5.83
N ALA A 49 10.04 -13.64 -4.88
CA ALA A 49 9.80 -13.34 -3.47
C ALA A 49 9.77 -11.82 -3.21
N PRO A 50 8.91 -11.35 -2.28
CA PRO A 50 8.93 -9.96 -1.84
C PRO A 50 10.28 -9.59 -1.22
N LYS A 51 10.75 -8.35 -1.45
CA LYS A 51 11.99 -7.80 -0.84
C LYS A 51 11.72 -6.99 0.42
N VAL A 52 10.48 -7.01 0.88
CA VAL A 52 9.94 -6.31 2.05
C VAL A 52 8.99 -7.25 2.77
N GLU A 53 8.68 -6.96 4.03
CA GLU A 53 7.82 -7.79 4.87
C GLU A 53 6.60 -6.99 5.32
N ILE A 54 5.40 -7.56 5.12
CA ILE A 54 4.19 -7.00 5.73
C ILE A 54 4.18 -7.46 7.18
N VAL A 55 4.36 -6.53 8.12
CA VAL A 55 4.46 -6.86 9.56
C VAL A 55 3.20 -6.53 10.33
N SER A 56 2.36 -5.66 9.78
CA SER A 56 1.11 -5.26 10.39
C SER A 56 0.04 -4.96 9.36
N MET A 57 -1.20 -5.17 9.76
CA MET A 57 -2.35 -4.88 8.92
C MET A 57 -3.49 -4.18 9.69
N TYR A 58 -4.13 -3.22 9.02
CA TYR A 58 -5.42 -2.66 9.42
C TYR A 58 -6.43 -2.93 8.31
N MET A 59 -7.62 -3.38 8.69
CA MET A 59 -8.77 -3.51 7.79
C MET A 59 -9.95 -2.76 8.38
N ASP A 60 -10.50 -1.81 7.62
CA ASP A 60 -11.61 -0.96 8.07
C ASP A 60 -12.93 -1.73 8.19
N GLN A 61 -13.13 -2.69 7.28
CA GLN A 61 -14.35 -3.47 7.16
C GLN A 61 -14.00 -4.94 6.95
N LEU A 62 -14.76 -5.83 7.58
CA LEU A 62 -14.74 -7.26 7.30
C LEU A 62 -15.85 -7.58 6.30
N HIS A 63 -15.46 -8.04 5.11
CA HIS A 63 -16.40 -8.47 4.08
C HIS A 63 -16.98 -9.86 4.44
N ASP A 64 -18.16 -10.21 3.92
CA ASP A 64 -18.77 -11.54 4.12
C ASP A 64 -17.92 -12.71 3.57
N LYS A 65 -16.97 -12.40 2.68
CA LYS A 65 -16.03 -13.30 2.01
C LYS A 65 -14.60 -12.89 2.35
N ASP A 66 -14.39 -12.39 3.56
CA ASP A 66 -13.07 -12.00 4.01
C ASP A 66 -12.05 -13.13 3.81
N VAL A 67 -10.89 -12.77 3.26
CA VAL A 67 -9.72 -13.64 3.21
C VAL A 67 -8.52 -13.02 3.93
N GLY A 68 -8.61 -11.74 4.31
CA GLY A 68 -7.51 -10.99 4.89
C GLY A 68 -7.11 -11.51 6.26
N VAL A 69 -8.07 -11.84 7.13
CA VAL A 69 -7.80 -12.33 8.49
C VAL A 69 -7.00 -13.62 8.45
N GLU A 70 -7.45 -14.58 7.64
CA GLU A 70 -6.79 -15.88 7.54
C GLU A 70 -5.41 -15.75 6.89
N LEU A 71 -5.27 -14.93 5.84
CA LEU A 71 -3.98 -14.69 5.20
C LEU A 71 -2.98 -14.02 6.15
N ALA A 72 -3.42 -13.07 6.96
CA ALA A 72 -2.57 -12.47 7.98
C ALA A 72 -2.09 -13.51 8.99
N ARG A 73 -2.99 -14.37 9.48
CA ARG A 73 -2.67 -15.47 10.39
C ARG A 73 -1.68 -16.46 9.78
N GLU A 74 -1.88 -16.86 8.53
CA GLU A 74 -0.99 -17.79 7.81
C GLU A 74 0.43 -17.24 7.62
N HIS A 75 0.58 -15.92 7.48
CA HIS A 75 1.86 -15.27 7.22
C HIS A 75 2.45 -14.58 8.46
N GLY A 76 1.84 -14.75 9.65
CA GLY A 76 2.31 -14.16 10.89
C GLY A 76 2.21 -12.63 10.95
N VAL A 77 1.27 -12.03 10.21
CA VAL A 77 1.03 -10.58 10.19
C VAL A 77 0.09 -10.21 11.33
N GLU A 78 0.51 -9.27 12.17
CA GLU A 78 -0.31 -8.80 13.29
C GLU A 78 -1.41 -7.84 12.80
N MET A 79 -2.65 -8.09 13.21
CA MET A 79 -3.77 -7.21 12.89
C MET A 79 -4.03 -6.20 14.01
N TYR A 80 -4.29 -4.97 13.63
CA TYR A 80 -4.56 -3.87 14.54
C TYR A 80 -5.89 -3.19 14.23
N PHE A 81 -6.50 -2.63 15.28
CA PHE A 81 -7.81 -1.96 15.20
C PHE A 81 -7.71 -0.45 14.87
N SER A 82 -6.50 0.07 14.66
CA SER A 82 -6.30 1.43 14.19
C SER A 82 -5.05 1.55 13.34
N ILE A 83 -5.07 2.47 12.37
CA ILE A 83 -3.92 2.79 11.53
C ILE A 83 -2.70 3.22 12.37
N PRO A 84 -2.83 4.10 13.39
CA PRO A 84 -1.71 4.43 14.27
C PRO A 84 -1.09 3.21 14.95
N SER A 85 -1.91 2.31 15.51
CA SER A 85 -1.39 1.09 16.13
C SER A 85 -0.71 0.15 15.14
N ALA A 86 -1.20 0.06 13.89
CA ALA A 86 -0.54 -0.72 12.85
C ALA A 86 0.83 -0.15 12.48
N LEU A 87 0.95 1.17 12.34
CA LEU A 87 2.21 1.86 12.04
C LEU A 87 3.22 1.81 13.19
N CYS A 88 2.73 1.74 14.43
CA CYS A 88 3.54 1.71 15.65
C CYS A 88 3.77 0.31 16.22
N LEU A 89 3.25 -0.74 15.57
CA LEU A 89 3.25 -2.12 16.07
C LEU A 89 2.75 -2.22 17.52
N GLY A 90 1.68 -1.49 17.85
CA GLY A 90 1.09 -1.40 19.19
C GLY A 90 1.87 -0.53 20.19
N GLY A 91 3.04 -0.01 19.80
CA GLY A 91 3.84 0.94 20.57
C GLY A 91 3.40 2.40 20.39
N LYS A 92 4.29 3.31 20.79
CA LYS A 92 4.08 4.77 20.69
C LYS A 92 4.85 5.43 19.53
N GLU A 93 5.85 4.74 19.01
CA GLU A 93 6.78 5.26 17.99
C GLU A 93 6.54 4.61 16.65
N LEU A 94 6.82 5.31 15.55
CA LEU A 94 6.72 4.77 14.20
C LEU A 94 7.70 3.60 14.01
N ALA A 95 7.18 2.38 13.86
CA ALA A 95 7.95 1.14 13.89
C ALA A 95 8.07 0.42 12.53
N VAL A 96 7.47 1.01 11.47
CA VAL A 96 7.56 0.51 10.09
C VAL A 96 8.46 1.39 9.21
N ASP A 97 8.89 0.84 8.07
CA ASP A 97 9.70 1.47 7.04
C ASP A 97 8.89 1.95 5.82
N GLY A 98 7.61 1.59 5.72
CA GLY A 98 6.72 2.02 4.64
C GLY A 98 5.26 1.66 4.89
N VAL A 99 4.35 2.27 4.14
CA VAL A 99 2.91 2.07 4.26
C VAL A 99 2.28 1.82 2.89
N LEU A 100 1.47 0.75 2.80
CA LEU A 100 0.59 0.50 1.66
C LEU A 100 -0.84 0.88 2.05
N ILE A 101 -1.45 1.83 1.34
CA ILE A 101 -2.84 2.23 1.52
C ILE A 101 -3.65 1.71 0.34
N ILE A 102 -4.48 0.71 0.59
CA ILE A 102 -5.39 0.10 -0.37
C ILE A 102 -6.81 0.56 -0.06
N GLY A 103 -7.10 1.79 -0.48
CA GLY A 103 -8.35 2.49 -0.23
C GLY A 103 -9.44 2.25 -1.26
N GLU A 104 -9.66 1.02 -1.71
CA GLU A 104 -10.61 0.66 -2.79
C GLU A 104 -11.48 -0.54 -2.36
N HIS A 105 -12.75 -0.56 -2.81
CA HIS A 105 -13.81 -1.44 -2.32
C HIS A 105 -14.21 -1.21 -0.87
N GLY A 106 -15.19 -1.98 -0.39
CA GLY A 106 -15.91 -1.76 0.85
C GLY A 106 -17.24 -1.05 0.62
N ASP A 107 -18.04 -0.97 1.69
CA ASP A 107 -19.31 -0.27 1.73
C ASP A 107 -19.06 1.17 2.18
N TYR A 108 -19.06 2.09 1.21
CA TYR A 108 -18.93 3.53 1.46
C TYR A 108 -20.05 4.28 0.72
N ALA A 109 -20.34 5.49 1.17
CA ALA A 109 -21.34 6.32 0.53
C ALA A 109 -20.96 6.69 -0.91
N TRP A 110 -21.96 7.08 -1.71
CA TRP A 110 -21.78 7.67 -3.03
C TRP A 110 -22.23 9.14 -3.00
N ASN A 111 -21.63 9.99 -3.83
CA ASN A 111 -22.11 11.36 -4.03
C ASN A 111 -23.01 11.51 -5.27
N GLU A 112 -23.51 12.72 -5.50
CA GLU A 112 -24.37 13.08 -6.63
C GLU A 112 -23.72 12.92 -8.01
N LYS A 113 -22.40 12.71 -8.07
CA LYS A 113 -21.63 12.47 -9.30
C LYS A 113 -21.34 10.98 -9.51
N GLU A 114 -21.99 10.11 -8.75
CA GLU A 114 -21.76 8.66 -8.76
C GLU A 114 -20.30 8.32 -8.45
N GLN A 115 -19.64 9.11 -7.60
CA GLN A 115 -18.32 8.77 -7.09
C GLN A 115 -18.47 8.05 -5.76
N HIS A 116 -17.82 6.89 -5.65
CA HIS A 116 -17.74 6.15 -4.41
C HIS A 116 -16.75 6.86 -3.46
N LEU A 117 -17.20 7.18 -2.24
CA LEU A 117 -16.50 8.07 -1.32
C LEU A 117 -15.45 7.34 -0.48
N TYR A 118 -14.54 6.64 -1.17
CA TYR A 118 -13.49 5.86 -0.53
C TYR A 118 -12.59 6.71 0.40
N PRO A 119 -12.18 6.16 1.56
CA PRO A 119 -11.57 6.93 2.65
C PRO A 119 -10.07 7.17 2.50
N ARG A 120 -9.53 7.22 1.26
CA ARG A 120 -8.08 7.34 1.00
C ARG A 120 -7.43 8.50 1.75
N ARG A 121 -8.07 9.67 1.73
CA ARG A 121 -7.60 10.86 2.47
C ARG A 121 -7.60 10.64 3.98
N TYR A 122 -8.62 9.98 4.52
CA TYR A 122 -8.70 9.66 5.95
C TYR A 122 -7.59 8.69 6.37
N PHE A 123 -7.35 7.62 5.61
CA PHE A 123 -6.26 6.68 5.91
C PHE A 123 -4.89 7.35 5.84
N PHE A 124 -4.67 8.17 4.81
CA PHE A 124 -3.44 8.95 4.67
C PHE A 124 -3.25 9.98 5.80
N GLU A 125 -4.33 10.63 6.24
CA GLU A 125 -4.31 11.55 7.37
C GLU A 125 -3.87 10.86 8.66
N GLN A 126 -4.40 9.66 8.95
CA GLN A 126 -3.98 8.89 10.12
C GLN A 126 -2.48 8.56 10.08
N ALA A 127 -1.96 8.15 8.92
CA ALA A 127 -0.52 7.92 8.75
C ALA A 127 0.30 9.20 8.97
N CYS A 128 -0.13 10.32 8.40
CA CYS A 128 0.52 11.62 8.59
C CYS A 128 0.48 12.11 10.04
N GLY A 129 -0.56 11.75 10.81
CA GLY A 129 -0.64 12.03 12.24
C GLY A 129 0.48 11.32 13.03
N VAL A 130 0.77 10.06 12.69
CA VAL A 130 1.89 9.32 13.26
C VAL A 130 3.22 9.96 12.84
N PHE A 131 3.40 10.30 11.57
CA PHE A 131 4.66 10.88 11.06
C PHE A 131 4.98 12.23 11.72
N ALA A 132 3.97 13.08 11.89
CA ALA A 132 4.13 14.36 12.56
C ALA A 132 4.52 14.19 14.03
N SER A 133 3.95 13.20 14.72
CA SER A 133 4.23 12.93 16.13
C SER A 133 5.60 12.26 16.33
N SER A 134 6.04 11.42 15.40
CA SER A 134 7.34 10.74 15.44
C SER A 134 8.50 11.60 14.95
N GLY A 135 8.22 12.72 14.28
CA GLY A 135 9.24 13.54 13.62
C GLY A 135 9.92 12.84 12.43
N ARG A 136 9.33 11.74 11.92
CA ARG A 136 9.88 10.92 10.85
C ARG A 136 8.78 10.43 9.91
N SER A 137 8.98 10.65 8.62
CA SER A 137 8.14 10.11 7.56
C SER A 137 8.75 8.85 6.94
N VAL A 138 7.89 8.00 6.38
CA VAL A 138 8.27 6.84 5.56
C VAL A 138 7.57 6.88 4.21
N PRO A 139 8.07 6.17 3.18
CA PRO A 139 7.37 6.05 1.92
C PRO A 139 5.93 5.55 2.09
N VAL A 140 5.00 6.19 1.39
CA VAL A 140 3.59 5.80 1.33
C VAL A 140 3.22 5.54 -0.12
N PHE A 141 2.63 4.38 -0.37
CA PHE A 141 1.95 4.08 -1.61
C PHE A 141 0.44 4.09 -1.38
N THR A 142 -0.32 4.84 -2.19
CA THR A 142 -1.78 4.77 -2.24
C THR A 142 -2.22 4.14 -3.57
N ASP A 143 -3.04 3.11 -3.49
CA ASP A 143 -3.60 2.49 -4.67
C ASP A 143 -4.58 3.44 -5.40
N LYS A 144 -4.46 3.49 -6.73
CA LYS A 144 -5.18 4.36 -7.68
C LYS A 144 -4.81 5.85 -7.57
N HIS A 145 -5.82 6.70 -7.48
CA HIS A 145 -5.71 8.16 -7.41
C HIS A 145 -5.80 8.60 -5.94
N LEU A 146 -5.42 9.85 -5.64
CA LEU A 146 -5.36 10.34 -4.26
C LEU A 146 -6.73 10.36 -3.56
N SER A 147 -7.70 11.05 -4.13
CA SER A 147 -9.07 11.12 -3.60
C SER A 147 -10.06 11.47 -4.71
N TRP A 148 -11.32 11.10 -4.51
CA TRP A 148 -12.44 11.46 -5.37
C TRP A 148 -12.72 12.96 -5.41
N SER A 149 -12.30 13.70 -4.37
CA SER A 149 -12.41 15.16 -4.27
C SER A 149 -11.07 15.84 -4.55
N TRP A 150 -11.10 16.89 -5.38
CA TRP A 150 -9.92 17.74 -5.61
C TRP A 150 -9.39 18.36 -4.33
N GLN A 151 -10.26 18.90 -3.46
CA GLN A 151 -9.83 19.51 -2.21
C GLN A 151 -9.10 18.50 -1.32
N GLN A 152 -9.60 17.27 -1.25
CA GLN A 152 -8.96 16.20 -0.50
C GLN A 152 -7.64 15.74 -1.13
N ALA A 153 -7.61 15.56 -2.45
CA ALA A 153 -6.39 15.19 -3.17
C ALA A 153 -5.30 16.26 -2.99
N LYS A 154 -5.67 17.55 -3.10
CA LYS A 154 -4.75 18.66 -2.85
C LYS A 154 -4.27 18.66 -1.41
N TRP A 155 -5.15 18.44 -0.43
CA TRP A 155 -4.75 18.32 0.97
C TRP A 155 -3.74 17.20 1.19
N MET A 156 -3.94 16.02 0.58
CA MET A 156 -3.00 14.91 0.68
C MET A 156 -1.63 15.27 0.10
N TYR A 157 -1.60 15.96 -1.05
CA TYR A 157 -0.36 16.44 -1.66
C TYR A 157 0.35 17.47 -0.77
N ASP A 158 -0.36 18.51 -0.32
CA ASP A 158 0.19 19.58 0.50
C ASP A 158 0.75 18.99 1.82
N ARG A 159 0.02 18.06 2.44
CA ARG A 159 0.44 17.40 3.67
C ARG A 159 1.66 16.49 3.47
N ALA A 160 1.72 15.76 2.37
CA ALA A 160 2.88 14.97 2.00
C ALA A 160 4.13 15.87 1.84
N LYS A 161 3.98 17.04 1.22
CA LYS A 161 5.05 18.03 1.09
C LYS A 161 5.50 18.62 2.42
N GLU A 162 4.55 18.98 3.29
CA GLU A 162 4.83 19.53 4.61
C GLU A 162 5.66 18.56 5.49
N LEU A 163 5.34 17.27 5.42
CA LEU A 163 5.97 16.22 6.22
C LEU A 163 7.14 15.51 5.51
N ASP A 164 7.52 15.95 4.31
CA ASP A 164 8.53 15.30 3.46
C ASP A 164 8.29 13.79 3.27
N VAL A 165 7.03 13.42 2.99
CA VAL A 165 6.63 12.04 2.73
C VAL A 165 6.99 11.66 1.30
N PRO A 166 7.79 10.61 1.08
CA PRO A 166 7.94 10.01 -0.25
C PRO A 166 6.62 9.37 -0.68
N PHE A 167 5.81 10.12 -1.42
CA PHE A 167 4.42 9.75 -1.68
C PHE A 167 4.20 9.36 -3.15
N MET A 168 3.70 8.14 -3.36
CA MET A 168 3.31 7.62 -4.66
C MET A 168 1.83 7.22 -4.67
N ALA A 169 1.14 7.59 -5.73
CA ALA A 169 -0.16 7.05 -6.10
C ALA A 169 -0.05 6.38 -7.47
N GLY A 170 -0.72 5.26 -7.69
CA GLY A 170 -0.59 4.57 -8.98
C GLY A 170 -1.64 3.53 -9.26
N SER A 171 -1.88 3.29 -10.54
CA SER A 171 -2.62 2.14 -11.03
C SER A 171 -1.68 1.19 -11.77
N SER A 172 -2.04 -0.09 -11.86
CA SER A 172 -1.35 -1.07 -12.70
C SER A 172 -1.61 -0.89 -14.20
N LEU A 173 -2.73 -0.26 -14.61
CA LEU A 173 -3.09 -0.14 -16.02
C LEU A 173 -2.05 0.62 -16.88
N PRO A 174 -1.44 1.73 -16.41
CA PRO A 174 -0.36 2.40 -17.14
C PRO A 174 0.87 1.52 -17.42
N VAL A 175 1.07 0.44 -16.66
CA VAL A 175 2.22 -0.48 -16.80
C VAL A 175 1.81 -1.86 -17.32
N ALA A 176 0.57 -2.02 -17.78
CA ALA A 176 0.09 -3.27 -18.36
C ALA A 176 0.67 -3.51 -19.76
N TYR A 177 0.90 -4.77 -20.10
CA TYR A 177 1.28 -5.17 -21.46
C TYR A 177 0.18 -4.77 -22.46
N ARG A 178 0.57 -4.11 -23.55
CA ARG A 178 -0.33 -3.77 -24.67
C ARG A 178 -0.20 -4.80 -25.78
N LYS A 179 -1.33 -5.18 -26.38
CA LYS A 179 -1.37 -6.03 -27.59
C LYS A 179 -2.46 -5.52 -28.55
N PRO A 180 -2.11 -4.94 -29.71
CA PRO A 180 -0.74 -4.68 -30.18
C PRO A 180 -0.02 -3.65 -29.30
N TRP A 181 1.32 -3.64 -29.34
CA TRP A 181 2.08 -2.53 -28.79
C TRP A 181 1.75 -1.30 -29.63
N LEU A 182 1.02 -0.34 -29.05
CA LEU A 182 0.68 0.92 -29.69
C LEU A 182 1.40 2.05 -28.95
N GLU A 183 2.27 2.71 -29.68
CA GLU A 183 3.03 3.89 -29.27
C GLU A 183 2.91 4.90 -30.40
N HIS A 184 2.32 6.06 -30.11
CA HIS A 184 2.16 7.14 -31.08
C HIS A 184 3.44 7.98 -31.12
N GLU A 185 3.79 8.52 -32.29
CA GLU A 185 4.85 9.53 -32.37
C GLU A 185 4.43 10.77 -31.56
N MET A 186 5.41 11.49 -31.01
CA MET A 186 5.10 12.77 -30.36
C MET A 186 4.40 13.70 -31.35
N GLU A 187 3.47 14.53 -30.87
CA GLU A 187 2.63 15.42 -31.68
C GLU A 187 1.62 14.71 -32.61
N THR A 188 1.44 13.38 -32.50
CA THR A 188 0.36 12.68 -33.20
C THR A 188 -0.99 13.28 -32.79
N PRO A 189 -1.81 13.79 -33.72
CA PRO A 189 -3.15 14.27 -33.41
C PRO A 189 -3.98 13.14 -32.81
N ILE A 190 -4.54 13.35 -31.62
CA ILE A 190 -5.50 12.44 -31.00
C ILE A 190 -6.89 13.03 -31.29
N GLU A 191 -7.69 12.31 -32.08
CA GLU A 191 -9.12 12.58 -32.28
C GLU A 191 -9.98 11.91 -31.20
#